data_AF-A0A948HUZ9-F1
#
_entry.id   AF-A0A948HUZ9-F1
#
_cell.length_a   1.000
_cell.length_b   1.000
_cell.length_c   1.000
_cell.angle_alpha   90.00
_cell.angle_beta   90.00
_cell.angle_gamma   90.00
#
_symmetry.space_group_name_H-M   'P 1'
#
loop_
_entity.id
_entity.type
_entity.pdbx_description
1 polymer ?
#
loop_
_entity_poly.entity_id
_entity_poly.type
_entity_poly.pdbx_seq_one_letter_code
_entity_poly.pdbx_strand_id
1 'polypeptide(L)'
;MLEFLVDRLIALMGPISTLSKEKRELKDNAFRAISIALQETKLYYKSLERGGDRNMETEAQLVRYWGAASIPLRHIDEELAMVCEHKAEFWISPESWSDEDIKTFGIKLDDVTKAYRQLAMPSFSSKVNSLKNA
;
A
#
# COMPACT_ATOMS: atom_id res chain seq x y z
N MET A 1 45.65 -18.10 0.19
CA MET A 1 44.33 -18.54 -0.33
C MET A 1 43.19 -18.16 0.60
N LEU A 2 43.30 -18.41 1.92
CA LEU A 2 42.28 -18.01 2.90
C LEU A 2 42.10 -16.48 3.01
N GLU A 3 43.19 -15.71 3.08
CA GLU A 3 43.13 -14.23 3.20
C GLU A 3 42.39 -13.59 2.02
N PHE A 4 42.65 -14.05 0.79
CA PHE A 4 41.93 -13.60 -0.40
C PHE A 4 40.42 -13.86 -0.35
N LEU A 5 39.99 -14.97 0.26
CA LEU A 5 38.57 -15.27 0.44
C LEU A 5 37.94 -14.37 1.51
N VAL A 6 38.67 -14.11 2.59
CA VAL A 6 38.23 -13.20 3.67
C VAL A 6 38.10 -11.77 3.16
N ASP A 7 39.07 -11.27 2.40
CA ASP A 7 39.04 -9.91 1.83
C ASP A 7 37.87 -9.72 0.86
N ARG A 8 37.56 -10.72 0.03
CA ARG A 8 36.39 -10.68 -0.85
C ARG A 8 35.08 -10.68 -0.07
N LEU A 9 34.97 -11.47 0.99
CA LEU A 9 33.79 -11.48 1.85
C LEU A 9 33.57 -10.14 2.53
N ILE A 10 34.64 -9.53 3.07
CA ILE A 10 34.59 -8.20 3.68
C ILE A 10 34.17 -7.14 2.65
N ALA A 11 34.74 -7.19 1.44
CA ALA A 11 34.39 -6.28 0.36
C ALA A 11 32.90 -6.40 -0.08
N LEU A 12 32.30 -7.59 0.07
CA LEU A 12 30.88 -7.83 -0.22
C LEU A 12 29.93 -7.36 0.89
N MET A 13 30.36 -7.34 2.16
CA MET A 13 29.49 -6.96 3.28
C MET A 13 28.96 -5.52 3.19
N GLY A 14 29.81 -4.58 2.78
CA GLY A 14 29.43 -3.17 2.62
C GLY A 14 28.25 -3.00 1.64
N PRO A 15 28.40 -3.36 0.36
CA PRO A 15 27.34 -3.27 -0.64
C PRO A 15 26.07 -4.05 -0.30
N ILE A 16 26.18 -5.22 0.35
CA ILE A 16 25.01 -6.01 0.76
C ILE A 16 24.22 -5.27 1.84
N SER A 17 24.91 -4.67 2.81
CA SER A 17 24.26 -3.90 3.87
C SER A 17 23.51 -2.68 3.33
N THR A 18 24.10 -1.95 2.37
CA THR A 18 23.46 -0.78 1.76
C THR A 18 22.24 -1.16 0.93
N LEU A 19 22.34 -2.20 0.09
CA LEU A 19 21.21 -2.73 -0.68
C LEU A 19 20.05 -3.20 0.22
N SER A 20 20.37 -3.85 1.35
CA SER A 20 19.34 -4.29 2.30
C SER A 20 18.61 -3.12 2.95
N LYS A 21 19.34 -2.03 3.26
CA LYS A 21 18.80 -0.80 3.82
C LYS A 21 17.92 -0.07 2.80
N GLU A 22 18.39 0.11 1.58
CA GLU A 22 17.62 0.74 0.49
C GLU A 22 16.31 -0.01 0.23
N LYS A 23 16.33 -1.35 0.19
CA LYS A 23 15.11 -2.16 0.06
C LYS A 23 14.15 -1.94 1.23
N ARG A 24 14.65 -1.86 2.45
CA ARG A 24 13.82 -1.58 3.63
C ARG A 24 13.18 -0.20 3.54
N GLU A 25 13.96 0.83 3.22
CA GLU A 25 13.48 2.20 3.09
C GLU A 25 12.43 2.33 1.97
N LEU A 26 12.63 1.65 0.84
CA LEU A 26 11.65 1.58 -0.24
C LEU A 26 10.32 0.98 0.25
N LYS A 27 10.39 -0.13 0.99
CA LYS A 27 9.18 -0.77 1.56
C LYS A 27 8.47 0.14 2.55
N ASP A 28 9.21 0.74 3.47
CA ASP A 28 8.65 1.62 4.50
C ASP A 28 8.00 2.86 3.87
N ASN A 29 8.61 3.42 2.82
CA ASN A 29 8.04 4.55 2.08
C ASN A 29 6.73 4.17 1.37
N ALA A 30 6.70 3.04 0.67
CA ALA A 30 5.48 2.56 0.01
C ALA A 30 4.35 2.28 1.00
N PHE A 31 4.66 1.57 2.09
CA PHE A 31 3.68 1.22 3.11
C PHE A 31 3.18 2.44 3.89
N ARG A 32 4.03 3.45 4.12
CA ARG A 32 3.60 4.72 4.69
C ARG A 32 2.59 5.43 3.77
N ALA A 33 2.88 5.52 2.47
CA ALA A 33 2.03 6.21 1.52
C ALA A 33 0.62 5.60 1.45
N ILE A 34 0.50 4.29 1.25
CA ILE A 34 -0.80 3.61 1.23
C ILE A 34 -1.49 3.64 2.61
N SER A 35 -0.75 3.58 3.71
CA SER A 35 -1.34 3.69 5.05
C SER A 35 -2.02 5.05 5.25
N ILE A 36 -1.39 6.15 4.79
CA ILE A 36 -1.99 7.49 4.83
C ILE A 36 -3.27 7.51 3.99
N ALA A 37 -3.21 7.07 2.73
CA ALA A 37 -4.38 7.04 1.85
C ALA A 37 -5.56 6.25 2.46
N LEU A 38 -5.26 5.09 3.06
CA LEU A 38 -6.24 4.26 3.75
C LEU A 38 -6.85 4.95 4.98
N GLN A 39 -6.02 5.58 5.81
CA GLN A 39 -6.46 6.25 7.04
C GLN A 39 -7.35 7.45 6.72
N GLU A 40 -6.91 8.31 5.81
CA GLU A 40 -7.65 9.51 5.39
C GLU A 40 -8.98 9.13 4.74
N THR A 41 -9.00 8.07 3.92
CA THR A 41 -10.26 7.58 3.34
C THR A 41 -11.23 7.07 4.42
N LYS A 42 -10.73 6.38 5.46
CA LYS A 42 -11.56 5.92 6.59
C LYS A 42 -12.11 7.09 7.40
N LEU A 43 -11.30 8.12 7.63
CA LEU A 43 -11.73 9.34 8.31
C LEU A 43 -12.82 10.05 7.52
N TYR A 44 -12.66 10.12 6.19
CA TYR A 44 -13.67 10.69 5.30
C TYR A 44 -15.00 9.92 5.33
N TYR A 45 -14.96 8.59 5.19
CA TYR A 45 -16.18 7.77 5.30
C TYR A 45 -16.85 7.93 6.67
N LYS A 46 -16.06 7.96 7.74
CA LYS A 46 -16.58 8.21 9.10
C LYS A 46 -17.22 9.59 9.25
N SER A 47 -16.74 10.63 8.55
CA SER A 47 -17.40 11.94 8.59
C SER A 47 -18.74 11.92 7.84
N LEU A 48 -18.81 11.23 6.71
CA LEU A 48 -20.07 11.06 5.95
C LEU A 48 -21.11 10.28 6.77
N GLU A 49 -20.71 9.19 7.44
CA GLU A 49 -21.58 8.39 8.32
C GLU A 49 -22.16 9.21 9.49
N ARG A 50 -21.49 10.29 9.90
CA ARG A 50 -21.94 11.21 10.96
C ARG A 50 -22.87 12.32 10.45
N GLY A 51 -23.29 12.25 9.19
CA GLY A 51 -24.12 13.28 8.53
C GLY A 51 -23.32 14.47 8.00
N GLY A 52 -22.00 14.33 7.84
CA GLY A 52 -21.21 15.31 7.11
C GLY A 52 -21.49 15.25 5.61
N ASP A 53 -21.43 16.40 4.95
CA ASP A 53 -21.58 16.50 3.49
C ASP A 53 -20.31 16.07 2.75
N ARG A 54 -20.44 15.79 1.46
CA ARG A 54 -19.28 15.56 0.57
C ARG A 54 -18.38 16.79 0.58
N ASN A 55 -17.08 16.56 0.76
CA ASN A 55 -16.07 17.61 0.75
C ASN A 55 -15.12 17.41 -0.43
N MET A 56 -15.28 18.24 -1.46
CA MET A 56 -14.51 18.16 -2.71
C MET A 56 -13.01 18.36 -2.50
N GLU A 57 -12.60 19.19 -1.53
CA GLU A 57 -11.19 19.37 -1.21
C GLU A 57 -10.59 18.10 -0.58
N THR A 58 -11.36 17.47 0.32
CA THR A 58 -10.96 16.18 0.89
C THR A 58 -10.87 15.10 -0.19
N GLU A 59 -11.86 15.00 -1.07
CA GLU A 59 -11.83 14.03 -2.17
C GLU A 59 -10.65 14.27 -3.13
N ALA A 60 -10.35 15.52 -3.49
CA ALA A 60 -9.16 15.87 -4.28
C ALA A 60 -7.85 15.51 -3.56
N GLN A 61 -7.81 15.65 -2.24
CA GLN A 61 -6.67 15.23 -1.43
C GLN A 61 -6.53 13.70 -1.38
N LEU A 62 -7.64 12.95 -1.38
CA LEU A 62 -7.63 11.49 -1.51
C LEU A 62 -7.07 11.05 -2.86
N VAL A 63 -7.42 11.70 -3.97
CA VAL A 63 -6.80 11.45 -5.30
C VAL A 63 -5.28 11.52 -5.19
N ARG A 64 -4.75 12.58 -4.57
CA ARG A 64 -3.31 12.79 -4.41
C ARG A 64 -2.65 11.70 -3.57
N TYR A 65 -3.28 11.28 -2.47
CA TYR A 65 -2.72 10.23 -1.62
C TYR A 65 -2.70 8.87 -2.29
N TRP A 66 -3.78 8.51 -2.99
CA TRP A 66 -3.87 7.25 -3.72
C TRP A 66 -2.88 7.18 -4.90
N GLY A 67 -2.78 8.24 -5.70
CA GLY A 67 -1.79 8.32 -6.78
C GLY A 67 -0.34 8.40 -6.27
N ALA A 68 -0.08 9.07 -5.15
CA ALA A 68 1.26 9.07 -4.55
C ALA A 68 1.65 7.69 -4.01
N ALA A 69 0.69 6.87 -3.58
CA ALA A 69 0.94 5.52 -3.10
C ALA A 69 1.25 4.53 -4.23
N SER A 70 0.64 4.68 -5.42
CA SER A 70 0.86 3.77 -6.57
C SER A 70 2.33 3.76 -7.01
N ILE A 71 3.00 4.91 -7.00
CA ILE A 71 4.38 5.08 -7.49
C ILE A 71 5.40 4.19 -6.75
N PRO A 72 5.56 4.24 -5.42
CA PRO A 72 6.51 3.37 -4.72
C PRO A 72 6.02 1.93 -4.62
N LEU A 73 4.70 1.68 -4.64
CA LEU A 73 4.13 0.33 -4.56
C LEU A 73 4.47 -0.53 -5.77
N ARG A 74 4.64 0.06 -6.97
CA ARG A 74 4.99 -0.69 -8.19
C ARG A 74 6.27 -1.54 -8.07
N HIS A 75 7.14 -1.18 -7.12
CA HIS A 75 8.39 -1.89 -6.86
C HIS A 75 8.24 -3.05 -5.85
N ILE A 76 7.06 -3.20 -5.25
CA ILE A 76 6.75 -4.19 -4.22
C ILE A 76 5.65 -5.13 -4.70
N ASP A 77 4.55 -4.55 -5.21
CA ASP A 77 3.36 -5.25 -5.66
C ASP A 77 2.67 -4.40 -6.74
N GLU A 78 2.80 -4.82 -8.00
CA GLU A 78 2.31 -4.07 -9.17
C GLU A 78 0.78 -4.07 -9.25
N GLU A 79 0.13 -5.15 -8.83
CA GLU A 79 -1.34 -5.24 -8.79
C GLU A 79 -1.90 -4.24 -7.77
N LEU A 80 -1.36 -4.21 -6.55
CA LEU A 80 -1.77 -3.26 -5.53
C LEU A 80 -1.46 -1.81 -5.93
N ALA A 81 -0.38 -1.58 -6.68
CA ALA A 81 -0.09 -0.26 -7.25
C ALA A 81 -1.18 0.18 -8.22
N MET A 82 -1.63 -0.70 -9.12
CA MET A 82 -2.73 -0.42 -10.06
C MET A 82 -4.05 -0.20 -9.32
N VAL A 83 -4.33 -0.97 -8.27
CA VAL A 83 -5.51 -0.75 -7.41
C VAL A 83 -5.48 0.64 -6.77
N CYS A 84 -4.31 1.11 -6.31
CA CYS A 84 -4.16 2.48 -5.80
C CYS A 84 -4.42 3.53 -6.89
N GLU A 85 -3.95 3.29 -8.12
CA GLU A 85 -4.20 4.20 -9.25
C GLU A 85 -5.70 4.30 -9.57
N HIS A 86 -6.39 3.17 -9.72
CA HIS A 86 -7.84 3.15 -9.93
C HIS A 86 -8.60 3.75 -8.76
N LYS A 87 -8.11 3.59 -7.53
CA LYS A 87 -8.71 4.26 -6.37
C LYS A 87 -8.55 5.77 -6.43
N ALA A 88 -7.45 6.28 -6.98
CA ALA A 88 -7.28 7.70 -7.25
C ALA A 88 -8.27 8.18 -8.32
N GLU A 89 -8.41 7.45 -9.42
CA GLU A 89 -9.38 7.73 -10.50
C GLU A 89 -10.83 7.75 -9.99
N PHE A 90 -11.18 6.79 -9.12
CA PHE A 90 -12.47 6.76 -8.44
C PHE A 90 -12.78 8.07 -7.73
N TRP A 91 -11.81 8.66 -7.03
CA TRP A 91 -12.03 9.92 -6.31
C TRP A 91 -12.17 11.16 -7.22
N ILE A 92 -11.81 11.06 -8.51
CA ILE A 92 -12.02 12.15 -9.47
C ILE A 92 -13.49 12.26 -9.86
N SER A 93 -14.17 11.12 -10.03
CA SER A 93 -15.60 11.08 -10.40
C SER A 93 -16.25 9.81 -9.85
N PRO A 94 -16.55 9.75 -8.53
CA PRO A 94 -17.10 8.55 -7.90
C PRO A 94 -18.40 8.07 -8.55
N GLU A 95 -19.22 9.00 -9.02
CA GLU A 95 -20.48 8.73 -9.70
C GLU A 95 -20.36 8.03 -11.06
N SER A 96 -19.17 8.02 -11.67
CA SER A 96 -18.92 7.33 -12.94
C SER A 96 -18.59 5.84 -12.78
N TRP A 97 -18.38 5.37 -11.54
CA TRP A 97 -18.00 3.99 -11.24
C TRP A 97 -19.20 3.18 -10.77
N SER A 98 -19.44 2.04 -11.41
CA SER A 98 -20.43 1.08 -10.94
C SER A 98 -19.91 0.23 -9.77
N ASP A 99 -20.82 -0.43 -9.04
CA ASP A 99 -20.43 -1.41 -8.03
C ASP A 99 -19.67 -2.59 -8.66
N GLU A 100 -20.03 -2.96 -9.90
CA GLU A 100 -19.30 -3.95 -10.70
C GLU A 100 -17.87 -3.50 -11.00
N ASP A 101 -17.64 -2.24 -11.37
CA ASP A 101 -16.29 -1.69 -11.60
C ASP A 101 -15.49 -1.71 -10.29
N ILE A 102 -16.08 -1.21 -9.20
CA ILE A 102 -15.45 -1.18 -7.87
C ILE A 102 -14.97 -2.57 -7.46
N LYS A 103 -15.78 -3.60 -7.72
CA LYS A 103 -15.46 -4.99 -7.44
C LYS A 103 -14.40 -5.54 -8.40
N THR A 104 -14.54 -5.28 -9.70
CA THR A 104 -13.64 -5.79 -10.75
C THR A 104 -12.22 -5.26 -10.58
N PHE A 105 -12.08 -3.98 -10.27
CA PHE A 105 -10.78 -3.34 -10.06
C PHE A 105 -10.27 -3.47 -8.62
N GLY A 106 -10.99 -4.18 -7.73
CA GLY A 106 -10.53 -4.44 -6.37
C GLY A 106 -10.37 -3.19 -5.49
N ILE A 107 -11.00 -2.07 -5.85
CA ILE A 107 -10.81 -0.77 -5.19
C ILE A 107 -11.68 -0.60 -3.93
N LYS A 108 -12.38 -1.65 -3.49
CA LYS A 108 -13.11 -1.62 -2.22
C LYS A 108 -12.12 -1.44 -1.06
N LEU A 109 -12.35 -0.44 -0.20
CA LEU A 109 -11.39 -0.03 0.82
C LEU A 109 -10.95 -1.16 1.76
N ASP A 110 -11.87 -2.08 2.09
CA ASP A 110 -11.57 -3.24 2.92
C ASP A 110 -10.65 -4.24 2.23
N ASP A 111 -10.79 -4.42 0.91
CA ASP A 111 -9.99 -5.36 0.15
C ASP A 111 -8.57 -4.81 -0.03
N VAL A 112 -8.45 -3.53 -0.35
CA VAL A 112 -7.15 -2.82 -0.33
C VAL A 112 -6.50 -2.87 1.06
N THR A 113 -7.27 -2.69 2.14
CA THR A 113 -6.77 -2.81 3.52
C THR A 113 -6.23 -4.21 3.81
N LYS A 114 -6.91 -5.26 3.34
CA LYS A 114 -6.45 -6.65 3.52
C LYS A 114 -5.16 -6.91 2.75
N ALA A 115 -5.10 -6.53 1.48
CA ALA A 115 -3.92 -6.68 0.63
C ALA A 115 -2.70 -5.96 1.24
N TYR A 116 -2.87 -4.70 1.64
CA TYR A 116 -1.85 -3.94 2.36
C TYR A 116 -1.34 -4.67 3.61
N ARG A 117 -2.25 -5.16 4.46
CA ARG A 117 -1.87 -5.84 5.71
C ARG A 117 -1.13 -7.15 5.46
N GLN A 118 -1.49 -7.90 4.42
CA GLN A 118 -0.80 -9.13 4.05
C GLN A 118 0.66 -8.86 3.66
N LEU A 119 0.91 -7.78 2.90
CA LEU A 119 2.24 -7.38 2.46
C LEU A 119 3.08 -6.75 3.58
N ALA A 120 2.46 -5.88 4.39
CA ALA A 120 3.15 -5.13 5.44
C ALA A 120 3.38 -5.96 6.73
N MET A 121 2.49 -6.92 7.03
CA MET A 121 2.50 -7.72 8.26
C MET A 121 2.26 -9.22 7.99
N PRO A 122 3.18 -9.90 7.27
CA PRO A 122 2.96 -11.29 6.85
C PRO A 122 2.83 -12.28 8.01
N SER A 123 3.57 -12.07 9.11
CA SER A 123 3.51 -12.95 10.30
C SER A 123 2.19 -12.86 11.06
N PHE A 124 1.53 -11.71 11.01
CA PHE A 124 0.21 -11.53 11.62
C PHE A 124 -0.88 -12.13 10.75
N SER A 125 -0.80 -11.94 9.42
CA SER A 125 -1.78 -12.48 8.49
C SER A 125 -1.83 -14.01 8.48
N SER A 126 -0.68 -14.68 8.59
CA SER A 126 -0.63 -16.15 8.64
C SER A 126 -1.32 -16.70 9.90
N LYS A 127 -1.11 -16.04 11.06
CA LYS A 127 -1.75 -16.40 12.32
C LYS A 127 -3.27 -16.19 12.31
N VAL A 128 -3.76 -15.14 11.66
CA VAL A 128 -5.21 -14.91 11.51
C VAL A 128 -5.86 -15.97 10.64
N ASN A 129 -5.20 -16.37 9.54
CA ASN A 129 -5.72 -17.42 8.65
C ASN A 129 -5.74 -18.79 9.35
N SER A 130 -4.76 -19.12 10.19
CA SER A 130 -4.77 -20.37 10.95
C SER A 130 -5.89 -20.43 12.00
N LEU A 131 -6.29 -19.28 12.56
CA LEU A 131 -7.39 -19.19 13.53
C LEU A 131 -8.79 -19.29 12.89
N LYS A 132 -8.93 -18.97 11.60
CA LYS A 132 -10.20 -19.07 10.87
C LYS A 132 -10.49 -20.45 10.29
N ASN A 133 -9.46 -21.28 10.15
CA ASN A 133 -9.53 -22.63 9.58
C ASN A 133 -9.45 -23.74 10.65
N ALA A 134 -9.53 -23.37 11.93
CA ALA A 134 -9.57 -24.25 13.09
C ALA A 134 -10.98 -24.21 13.70
#